data_AF-A0A958SWX2-F1
#
_entry.id   AF-A0A958SWX2-F1
#
_cell.length_a   1.000
_cell.length_b   1.000
_cell.length_c   1.000
_cell.angle_alpha   90.00
_cell.angle_beta   90.00
_cell.angle_gamma   90.00
#
_symmetry.space_group_name_H-M   'P 1'
#
loop_
_entity.id
_entity.type
_entity.pdbx_description
1 polymer ?
#
loop_
_entity_poly.entity_id
_entity_poly.type
_entity_poly.pdbx_seq_one_letter_code
_entity_poly.pdbx_strand_id
1 'polypeptide(L)'
;MRLSFKQFGPGLIFAGAAIGVSHLVQSTRAGADFGLGLVWALLLVNLCKYPFFQFGPRYTLATGESLLDGYLKMGKGLLWIYFLLTFTTMFTIQTAVTIVTAGIASSLFGDFISTKGWTLIILLICFGILIRGRYSILDKLMK
;
A
#
# COMPACT_ATOMS: atom_id res chain seq x y z
N MET A 1 -8.72 -28.99 3.74
CA MET A 1 -9.09 -27.63 3.27
C MET A 1 -8.74 -27.54 1.79
N ARG A 2 -9.73 -27.51 0.87
CA ARG A 2 -9.44 -27.37 -0.57
C ARG A 2 -9.07 -25.91 -0.84
N LEU A 3 -7.82 -25.64 -1.18
CA LEU A 3 -7.34 -24.32 -1.60
C LEU A 3 -8.09 -23.91 -2.88
N SER A 4 -8.98 -22.92 -2.77
CA SER A 4 -9.69 -22.35 -3.92
C SER A 4 -8.95 -21.10 -4.37
N PHE A 5 -8.71 -20.95 -5.69
CA PHE A 5 -8.10 -19.75 -6.26
C PHE A 5 -8.81 -18.44 -5.88
N LYS A 6 -10.10 -18.51 -5.47
CA LYS A 6 -10.86 -17.37 -4.93
C LYS A 6 -10.30 -16.81 -3.62
N GLN A 7 -9.56 -17.61 -2.84
CA GLN A 7 -9.00 -17.21 -1.55
C GLN A 7 -7.73 -16.34 -1.68
N PHE A 8 -7.11 -16.29 -2.86
CA PHE A 8 -5.92 -15.47 -3.10
C PHE A 8 -6.24 -14.00 -3.38
N GLY A 9 -7.48 -13.66 -3.77
CA GLY A 9 -7.86 -12.28 -4.13
C GLY A 9 -7.48 -11.23 -3.09
N PRO A 10 -7.94 -11.35 -1.83
CA PRO A 10 -7.59 -10.41 -0.77
C PRO A 10 -6.07 -10.36 -0.49
N GLY A 11 -5.37 -11.49 -0.63
CA GLY A 11 -3.93 -11.59 -0.42
C GLY A 11 -3.12 -10.91 -1.53
N LEU A 12 -3.54 -11.02 -2.79
CA LEU A 12 -2.92 -10.33 -3.92
C LEU A 12 -3.14 -8.82 -3.86
N ILE A 13 -4.34 -8.38 -3.48
CA ILE A 13 -4.63 -6.97 -3.25
C ILE A 13 -3.72 -6.42 -2.14
N PHE A 14 -3.61 -7.16 -1.04
CA PHE A 14 -2.72 -6.80 0.07
C PHE A 14 -1.25 -6.74 -0.35
N ALA A 15 -0.77 -7.71 -1.13
CA ALA A 15 0.60 -7.74 -1.62
C ALA A 15 0.90 -6.58 -2.59
N GLY A 16 -0.01 -6.31 -3.54
CA GLY A 16 0.11 -5.20 -4.48
C GLY A 16 0.08 -3.84 -3.78
N ALA A 17 -0.79 -3.67 -2.78
CA ALA A 17 -0.82 -2.45 -1.97
C ALA A 17 0.43 -2.28 -1.07
N ALA A 18 1.12 -3.38 -0.71
CA ALA A 18 2.32 -3.35 0.11
C ALA A 18 3.58 -2.92 -0.67
N ILE A 19 3.57 -3.02 -2.00
CA ILE A 19 4.68 -2.59 -2.87
C ILE A 19 4.42 -1.14 -3.29
N GLY A 20 5.07 -0.20 -2.60
CA GLY A 20 4.96 1.23 -2.89
C GLY A 20 6.29 1.90 -3.28
N VAL A 21 6.26 3.24 -3.25
CA VAL A 21 7.39 4.13 -3.54
C VAL A 21 8.67 3.76 -2.78
N SER A 22 8.54 3.28 -1.55
CA SER A 22 9.69 2.84 -0.75
C SER A 22 10.52 1.77 -1.45
N HIS A 23 9.88 0.83 -2.16
CA HIS A 23 10.60 -0.23 -2.88
C HIS A 23 11.13 0.26 -4.22
N LEU A 24 10.39 1.13 -4.91
CA LEU A 24 10.78 1.61 -6.24
C LEU A 24 11.89 2.68 -6.20
N VAL A 25 11.86 3.55 -5.19
CA VAL A 25 12.78 4.70 -5.08
C VAL A 25 13.78 4.53 -3.95
N GLN A 26 13.32 4.16 -2.73
CA GLN A 26 14.24 4.12 -1.59
C GLN A 26 15.10 2.86 -1.60
N SER A 27 14.57 1.69 -1.94
CA SER A 27 15.39 0.48 -2.04
C SER A 27 16.39 0.53 -3.19
N THR A 28 16.01 1.11 -4.34
CA THR A 28 16.93 1.30 -5.48
C THR A 28 18.01 2.31 -5.15
N ARG A 29 17.66 3.43 -4.51
CA ARG A 29 18.62 4.40 -3.99
C ARG A 29 19.57 3.78 -2.96
N ALA A 30 19.04 3.04 -1.98
CA ALA A 30 19.86 2.36 -0.99
C ALA A 30 20.83 1.35 -1.63
N GLY A 31 20.40 0.63 -2.67
CA GLY A 31 21.26 -0.24 -3.46
C GLY A 31 22.33 0.52 -4.25
N ALA A 32 22.01 1.70 -4.79
CA ALA A 32 22.98 2.55 -5.49
C ALA A 32 24.02 3.15 -4.52
N ASP A 33 23.57 3.62 -3.35
CA ASP A 33 24.41 4.31 -2.37
C ASP A 33 25.26 3.33 -1.53
N PHE A 34 24.76 2.13 -1.23
CA PHE A 34 25.40 1.17 -0.31
C PHE A 34 25.66 -0.22 -0.89
N GLY A 35 25.31 -0.48 -2.15
CA GLY A 35 25.43 -1.81 -2.76
C GLY A 35 24.66 -2.87 -1.95
N LEU A 36 25.36 -3.94 -1.57
CA LEU A 36 24.82 -5.00 -0.71
C LEU A 36 25.03 -4.75 0.79
N GLY A 37 25.61 -3.61 1.18
CA GLY A 37 25.97 -3.30 2.56
C GLY A 37 24.79 -3.24 3.54
N LEU A 38 23.56 -3.05 3.04
CA LEU A 38 22.33 -2.96 3.84
C LEU A 38 21.47 -4.23 3.83
N VAL A 39 21.94 -5.34 3.24
CA VAL A 39 21.18 -6.61 3.20
C VAL A 39 20.89 -7.13 4.61
N TRP A 40 21.82 -6.98 5.55
CA TRP A 40 21.60 -7.38 6.95
C TRP A 40 20.45 -6.58 7.60
N ALA A 41 20.35 -5.29 7.30
CA ALA A 41 19.29 -4.42 7.79
C ALA A 41 17.94 -4.82 7.19
N LEU A 42 17.91 -5.20 5.90
CA LEU A 42 16.72 -5.75 5.25
C LEU A 42 16.23 -7.03 5.96
N LEU A 43 17.13 -7.96 6.28
CA LEU A 43 16.78 -9.18 7.02
C LEU A 43 16.22 -8.86 8.41
N LEU A 44 16.87 -7.95 9.13
CA LEU A 44 16.44 -7.54 10.47
C LEU A 44 15.06 -6.87 10.45
N VAL A 45 14.82 -5.95 9.51
CA VAL A 45 13.52 -5.29 9.37
C VAL A 45 12.43 -6.31 9.03
N ASN A 46 12.69 -7.29 8.16
CA ASN A 46 11.71 -8.32 7.86
C ASN A 46 11.40 -9.21 9.08
N LEU A 47 12.43 -9.57 9.86
CA LEU A 47 12.27 -10.32 11.11
C LEU A 47 11.39 -9.57 12.11
N CYS A 48 11.65 -8.28 12.31
CA CYS A 48 10.85 -7.44 13.21
C CYS A 48 9.44 -7.17 12.69
N LYS A 49 9.27 -7.02 11.37
CA LYS A 49 7.99 -6.67 10.75
C LYS A 49 7.04 -7.85 10.67
N TYR A 50 7.57 -9.06 10.50
CA TYR A 50 6.77 -10.27 10.28
C TYR A 50 5.71 -10.54 11.37
N PRO A 51 6.02 -10.45 12.69
CA PRO A 51 5.01 -10.62 13.73
C PRO A 51 3.80 -9.69 13.55
N PHE A 52 4.02 -8.40 13.29
CA PHE A 52 2.94 -7.43 13.12
C PHE A 52 2.04 -7.77 11.93
N PHE A 53 2.61 -8.21 10.81
CA PHE A 53 1.87 -8.63 9.62
C PHE A 53 1.09 -9.93 9.87
N GLN A 54 1.62 -10.81 10.73
CA GLN A 54 0.98 -12.06 11.07
C GLN A 54 -0.19 -11.87 12.05
N PHE A 55 -0.06 -10.98 13.03
CA PHE A 55 -1.09 -10.77 14.06
C PHE A 55 -2.37 -10.13 13.52
N GLY A 56 -2.29 -9.25 12.51
CA GLY A 56 -3.47 -8.60 11.94
C GLY A 56 -4.53 -9.59 11.40
N PRO A 57 -4.17 -10.43 10.41
CA PRO A 57 -5.06 -11.46 9.89
C PRO A 57 -5.44 -12.50 10.95
N ARG A 58 -4.50 -12.89 11.83
CA ARG A 58 -4.79 -13.86 12.90
C ARG A 58 -5.83 -13.36 13.89
N TYR A 59 -5.77 -12.08 14.27
CA TYR A 59 -6.79 -11.46 15.12
C TYR A 59 -8.16 -11.57 14.47
N THR A 60 -8.28 -11.11 13.22
CA THR A 60 -9.54 -11.11 12.47
C THR A 60 -10.10 -12.54 12.30
N LEU A 61 -9.24 -13.52 12.04
CA LEU A 61 -9.63 -14.94 11.92
C LEU A 61 -10.08 -15.55 13.25
N ALA A 62 -9.45 -15.17 14.38
CA ALA A 62 -9.74 -15.75 15.69
C ALA A 62 -10.97 -15.11 16.36
N THR A 63 -11.20 -13.81 16.16
CA THR A 63 -12.29 -13.07 16.83
C THR A 63 -13.51 -12.85 15.95
N GLY A 64 -13.34 -12.91 14.62
CA GLY A 64 -14.37 -12.49 13.66
C GLY A 64 -14.56 -10.97 13.57
N GLU A 65 -13.71 -10.19 14.26
CA GLU A 65 -13.80 -8.73 14.35
C GLU A 65 -12.68 -8.05 13.56
N SER A 66 -12.91 -6.83 13.09
CA SER A 66 -11.86 -6.04 12.45
C SER A 66 -10.84 -5.52 13.48
N LEU A 67 -9.65 -5.13 13.01
CA LEU A 67 -8.65 -4.49 13.89
C LEU A 67 -9.17 -3.19 14.52
N LEU A 68 -10.07 -2.46 13.85
CA LEU A 68 -10.69 -1.25 14.40
C LEU A 68 -11.63 -1.59 15.55
N ASP A 69 -12.39 -2.68 15.45
CA ASP A 69 -13.23 -3.16 16.56
C ASP A 69 -12.35 -3.56 17.76
N GLY A 70 -11.19 -4.17 17.50
CA GLY A 70 -10.19 -4.46 18.52
C GLY A 70 -9.65 -3.20 19.20
N TYR A 71 -9.30 -2.16 18.44
CA TYR A 71 -8.87 -0.87 18.99
C TYR A 71 -9.99 -0.19 19.78
N LEU A 72 -11.25 -0.29 19.33
CA LEU A 72 -12.40 0.25 20.05
C LEU A 72 -12.54 -0.38 21.44
N LYS A 73 -12.33 -1.70 21.56
CA LYS A 73 -12.36 -2.42 22.84
C LYS A 73 -11.26 -1.99 23.80
N MET A 74 -10.11 -1.59 23.28
CA MET A 74 -9.00 -1.04 24.06
C MET A 74 -9.23 0.42 24.48
N GLY A 75 -10.15 1.13 23.81
CA GLY A 75 -10.62 2.47 24.19
C GLY A 75 -10.75 3.42 23.00
N LYS A 76 -11.75 4.32 23.09
CA LYS A 76 -12.04 5.30 22.03
C LYS A 76 -10.86 6.23 21.71
N GLY A 77 -9.96 6.48 22.66
CA GLY A 77 -8.76 7.29 22.43
C GLY A 77 -7.82 6.70 21.38
N LEU A 78 -7.68 5.37 21.32
CA LEU A 78 -6.84 4.70 20.32
C LEU A 78 -7.41 4.83 18.91
N LEU A 79 -8.74 4.82 18.76
CA LEU A 79 -9.38 5.10 17.47
C LEU A 79 -9.13 6.53 16.99
N TRP A 80 -9.15 7.51 17.90
CA TRP A 80 -8.81 8.89 17.53
C TRP A 80 -7.35 9.03 17.11
N ILE A 81 -6.42 8.36 17.81
CA ILE A 81 -5.01 8.33 17.42
C ILE A 81 -4.85 7.67 16.04
N TYR A 82 -5.49 6.51 15.84
CA TYR A 82 -5.49 5.82 14.54
C TYR A 82 -6.03 6.74 13.44
N PHE A 83 -7.18 7.38 13.66
CA PHE A 83 -7.79 8.29 12.70
C PHE A 83 -6.87 9.46 12.37
N LEU A 84 -6.29 10.13 13.37
CA LEU A 84 -5.39 11.24 13.16
C LEU A 84 -4.14 10.81 12.39
N LEU A 85 -3.56 9.66 12.73
CA LEU A 85 -2.40 9.12 12.06
C LEU A 85 -2.71 8.78 10.60
N THR A 86 -3.84 8.10 10.32
CA THR A 86 -4.28 7.81 8.96
C THR A 86 -4.58 9.08 8.16
N PHE A 87 -5.32 10.03 8.74
CA PHE A 87 -5.67 11.29 8.10
C PHE A 87 -4.44 12.14 7.78
N THR A 88 -3.45 12.16 8.67
CA THR A 88 -2.22 12.95 8.43
C THR A 88 -1.33 12.26 7.40
N THR A 89 -1.17 10.94 7.49
CA THR A 89 -0.28 10.17 6.60
C THR A 89 -0.83 10.00 5.19
N MET A 90 -2.16 9.99 5.01
CA MET A 90 -2.76 9.76 3.68
C MET A 90 -2.32 10.82 2.66
N PHE A 91 -2.15 12.09 3.05
CA PHE A 91 -1.71 13.15 2.12
C PHE A 91 -0.29 12.90 1.61
N THR A 92 0.61 12.49 2.51
CA THR A 92 2.00 12.18 2.17
C THR A 92 2.06 10.94 1.29
N ILE A 93 1.33 9.88 1.63
CA ILE A 93 1.27 8.64 0.84
C ILE A 93 0.71 8.95 -0.55
N GLN A 94 -0.41 9.68 -0.62
CA GLN A 94 -1.06 10.03 -1.88
C GLN A 94 -0.13 10.87 -2.77
N THR A 95 0.54 11.87 -2.21
CA THR A 95 1.48 12.73 -2.94
C THR A 95 2.67 11.92 -3.45
N ALA A 96 3.28 11.10 -2.60
CA ALA A 96 4.44 10.29 -2.96
C ALA A 96 4.12 9.30 -4.08
N VAL A 97 3.04 8.52 -3.94
CA VAL A 97 2.64 7.53 -4.95
C VAL A 97 2.31 8.22 -6.28
N THR A 98 1.53 9.30 -6.23
CA THR A 98 1.09 9.98 -7.46
C THR A 98 2.26 10.60 -8.22
N ILE A 99 3.18 11.30 -7.55
CA ILE A 99 4.33 11.94 -8.19
C ILE A 99 5.27 10.88 -8.79
N VAL A 100 5.52 9.78 -8.08
CA VAL A 100 6.42 8.73 -8.56
C VAL A 100 5.81 8.02 -9.77
N THR A 101 4.52 7.70 -9.74
CA THR A 101 3.83 7.13 -10.91
C THR A 101 3.82 8.10 -12.08
N ALA A 102 3.57 9.39 -11.84
CA ALA A 102 3.63 10.42 -12.88
C ALA A 102 5.04 10.58 -13.47
N GLY A 103 6.08 10.50 -12.62
CA GLY A 103 7.48 10.53 -13.04
C GLY A 103 7.84 9.35 -13.95
N ILE A 104 7.44 8.14 -13.56
CA ILE A 104 7.62 6.92 -14.38
C ILE A 104 6.88 7.06 -15.72
N ALA A 105 5.63 7.53 -15.71
CA ALA A 105 4.86 7.75 -16.94
C ALA A 105 5.55 8.78 -17.86
N SER A 106 6.03 9.90 -17.30
CA SER A 106 6.78 10.91 -18.05
C SER A 106 8.04 10.33 -18.68
N SER A 107 8.79 9.49 -17.97
CA SER A 107 10.00 8.85 -18.49
C SER A 107 9.70 7.81 -19.59
N LEU A 108 8.57 7.10 -19.52
CA LEU A 108 8.20 6.07 -20.49
C LEU A 108 7.63 6.65 -21.79
N PHE A 109 6.76 7.66 -21.67
CA PHE A 109 6.06 8.23 -22.81
C PHE A 109 6.78 9.44 -23.40
N GLY A 110 7.78 10.00 -22.72
CA GLY A 110 8.49 11.22 -23.13
C GLY A 110 7.79 12.52 -22.72
N ASP A 111 8.38 13.66 -23.08
CA ASP A 111 7.94 15.00 -22.63
C ASP A 111 6.66 15.53 -23.33
N PHE A 112 5.86 14.68 -23.97
CA PHE A 112 4.59 15.11 -24.58
C PHE A 112 3.60 15.65 -23.54
N ILE A 113 3.67 15.16 -22.30
CA ILE A 113 2.81 15.55 -21.19
C ILE A 113 3.70 15.85 -19.98
N SER A 114 3.61 17.07 -19.45
CA SER A 114 4.33 17.44 -18.23
C SER A 114 3.97 16.54 -17.04
N THR A 115 4.87 16.38 -16.07
CA THR A 115 4.61 15.59 -14.84
C THR A 115 3.35 16.03 -14.10
N LYS A 116 3.01 17.33 -14.15
CA LYS A 116 1.75 17.87 -13.60
C LYS A 116 0.54 17.34 -14.36
N GLY A 117 0.62 17.26 -15.69
CA GLY A 117 -0.42 16.69 -16.55
C GLY A 117 -0.65 15.20 -16.26
N TRP A 118 0.43 14.42 -16.16
CA TRP A 118 0.36 13.01 -15.78
C TRP A 118 -0.29 12.80 -14.41
N THR A 119 0.07 13.63 -13.43
CA THR A 119 -0.55 13.59 -12.09
C THR A 119 -2.06 13.77 -12.16
N LEU A 120 -2.54 14.74 -12.91
CA LEU A 120 -3.97 15.02 -13.07
C LEU A 120 -4.69 13.85 -13.77
N ILE A 121 -4.10 13.32 -14.84
CA ILE A 121 -4.63 12.17 -15.59
C ILE A 121 -4.76 10.94 -14.67
N ILE A 122 -3.70 10.60 -13.92
CA ILE A 122 -3.68 9.45 -13.02
C ILE A 122 -4.78 9.60 -11.94
N LEU A 123 -4.89 10.78 -11.32
CA LEU A 123 -5.90 11.03 -10.30
C LEU A 123 -7.32 10.91 -10.86
N LEU A 124 -7.59 11.42 -12.07
CA LEU A 124 -8.90 11.29 -12.71
C LEU A 124 -9.24 9.84 -13.02
N ILE A 125 -8.28 9.05 -13.51
CA ILE A 125 -8.49 7.62 -13.78
C ILE A 125 -8.80 6.88 -12.48
N CYS A 126 -7.99 7.07 -11.44
CA CYS A 126 -8.21 6.44 -10.13
C CYS A 126 -9.58 6.83 -9.55
N PHE A 127 -9.93 8.11 -9.62
CA PHE A 127 -11.22 8.61 -9.15
C PHE A 127 -12.40 7.98 -9.91
N GLY A 128 -12.31 7.89 -11.25
CA GLY A 128 -13.32 7.26 -12.09
C GLY A 128 -13.51 5.77 -11.77
N ILE A 129 -12.42 5.03 -11.53
CA ILE A 129 -12.46 3.62 -11.13
C ILE A 129 -13.17 3.48 -9.77
N LEU A 130 -12.83 4.32 -8.79
CA LEU A 130 -13.43 4.28 -7.45
C LEU A 130 -14.94 4.54 -7.49
N ILE A 131 -15.39 5.54 -8.25
CA ILE A 131 -16.82 5.88 -8.39
C ILE A 131 -17.60 4.72 -9.02
N ARG A 132 -17.09 4.12 -10.09
CA ARG A 132 -17.88 3.20 -10.93
C ARG A 132 -18.01 1.79 -10.36
N GLY A 133 -17.02 1.27 -9.63
CA GLY A 133 -17.06 -0.14 -9.23
C GLY A 133 -16.44 -0.54 -7.90
N ARG A 134 -16.07 0.42 -7.06
CA ARG A 134 -15.59 0.20 -5.69
C ARG A 134 -14.57 -0.96 -5.63
N TYR A 135 -14.67 -1.83 -4.63
CA TYR A 135 -13.79 -2.97 -4.44
C TYR A 135 -13.87 -4.04 -5.55
N SER A 136 -15.03 -4.21 -6.22
CA SER A 136 -15.23 -5.32 -7.16
C SER A 136 -14.44 -5.16 -8.46
N ILE A 137 -14.31 -3.92 -8.97
CA ILE A 137 -13.46 -3.66 -10.14
C ILE A 137 -11.99 -3.78 -9.76
N LEU A 138 -11.59 -3.26 -8.60
CA LEU A 138 -10.22 -3.36 -8.11
C LEU A 138 -9.77 -4.81 -7.96
N ASP A 139 -10.59 -5.65 -7.32
CA ASP A 139 -10.32 -7.08 -7.14
C ASP A 139 -10.24 -7.85 -8.46
N LYS A 140 -10.94 -7.41 -9.51
CA LYS A 140 -10.83 -8.01 -10.85
C LYS A 140 -9.60 -7.54 -11.63
N LEU A 141 -9.17 -6.29 -11.46
CA LEU A 141 -7.98 -5.76 -12.12
C LEU A 141 -6.68 -6.32 -11.52
N MET A 142 -6.70 -6.70 -10.24
CA MET A 142 -5.54 -7.23 -9.53
C MET A 142 -5.38 -8.76 -9.60
N LYS A 143 -6.38 -9.48 -10.11
CA LYS A 143 -6.34 -10.93 -10.37
C LYS A 143 -5.95 -11.19 -11.82
#